data_AF-A0A5C8LSM5-F1
#
_entry.id   AF-A0A5C8LSM5-F1
#
_cell.length_a   1.000
_cell.length_b   1.000
_cell.length_c   1.000
_cell.angle_alpha   90.00
_cell.angle_beta   90.00
_cell.angle_gamma   90.00
#
_symmetry.space_group_name_H-M   'P 1'
#
loop_
_entity.id
_entity.type
_entity.pdbx_description
1 polymer ?
#
loop_
_entity_poly.entity_id
_entity_poly.type
_entity_poly.pdbx_seq_one_letter_code
_entity_poly.pdbx_strand_id
1 'polypeptide(L)'
;MKTLFIFILFIVISCKSIPEKPPSIEDYPILRECDSIGKIAKMDFKNGIREYDILGTVTLTDFEMFYWEYMEKNYNIIIKASDAPTFEEECYAESMNNEIEKKYGKKFINSTIEKAKLEYEKKSKVDLLRNIRNEKQCQKHYTQQSTVVKNK
;
A
#
# COMPACT_ATOMS: atom_id res chain seq x y z
N MET A 1 -72.55 7.48 38.26
CA MET A 1 -71.29 7.98 37.63
C MET A 1 -70.13 7.18 38.19
N LYS A 2 -69.49 6.32 37.38
CA LYS A 2 -68.31 5.46 37.65
C LYS A 2 -68.62 4.09 37.07
N THR A 3 -68.09 3.81 35.87
CA THR A 3 -67.94 2.50 35.18
C THR A 3 -68.14 2.65 33.66
N LEU A 4 -67.58 3.70 33.06
CA LEU A 4 -67.57 3.82 31.59
C LEU A 4 -66.27 4.47 31.10
N PHE A 5 -65.11 4.06 31.63
CA PHE A 5 -63.81 4.58 31.17
C PHE A 5 -62.67 3.55 31.29
N ILE A 6 -62.97 2.25 31.34
CA ILE A 6 -61.94 1.19 31.51
C ILE A 6 -62.12 0.11 30.44
N PHE A 7 -62.20 0.49 29.17
CA PHE A 7 -62.08 -0.49 28.06
C PHE A 7 -61.33 0.05 26.83
N ILE A 8 -60.82 1.29 26.86
CA ILE A 8 -60.08 1.90 25.73
C ILE A 8 -58.57 2.00 26.03
N LEU A 9 -58.03 1.22 26.99
CA LEU A 9 -56.60 1.26 27.35
C LEU A 9 -55.80 -0.01 27.02
N PHE A 10 -56.35 -0.93 26.22
CA PHE A 10 -55.69 -2.22 25.90
C PHE A 10 -55.43 -2.48 24.41
N ILE A 11 -55.58 -1.49 23.52
CA ILE A 11 -55.33 -1.66 22.06
C ILE A 11 -53.97 -1.07 21.62
N VAL A 12 -53.15 -0.60 22.55
CA VAL A 12 -51.76 -0.23 22.28
C VAL A 12 -50.87 -1.19 23.07
N ILE A 13 -49.79 -1.67 22.45
CA ILE A 13 -48.86 -2.70 22.94
C ILE A 13 -49.22 -4.13 22.50
N SER A 14 -49.31 -4.36 21.20
CA SER A 14 -48.89 -5.64 20.61
C SER A 14 -48.47 -5.48 19.14
N CYS A 15 -47.59 -4.52 18.87
CA CYS A 15 -46.57 -4.76 17.86
C CYS A 15 -45.35 -5.32 18.60
N LYS A 16 -45.33 -6.63 18.83
CA LYS A 16 -44.04 -7.32 18.99
C LYS A 16 -43.36 -7.18 17.63
N SER A 17 -42.45 -6.22 17.50
CA SER A 17 -41.43 -6.30 16.46
C SER A 17 -40.79 -7.67 16.62
N ILE A 18 -40.95 -8.52 15.60
CA ILE A 18 -40.16 -9.73 15.47
C ILE A 18 -38.72 -9.22 15.53
N PRO A 19 -37.88 -9.63 16.50
CA PRO A 19 -36.48 -9.28 16.46
C PRO A 19 -35.93 -9.96 15.21
N GLU A 20 -35.77 -9.18 14.14
CA GLU A 20 -35.02 -9.64 12.97
C GLU A 20 -33.65 -10.04 13.51
N LYS A 21 -33.35 -11.33 13.40
CA LYS A 21 -32.04 -11.85 13.79
C LYS A 21 -31.03 -11.05 12.98
N PRO A 22 -30.03 -10.41 13.62
CA PRO A 22 -29.05 -9.64 12.87
C PRO A 22 -28.43 -10.55 11.82
N PRO A 23 -28.23 -10.06 10.59
CA PRO A 23 -27.73 -10.88 9.51
C PRO A 23 -26.37 -11.46 9.94
N SER A 24 -26.25 -12.77 9.80
CA SER A 24 -25.05 -13.51 10.13
C SER A 24 -24.07 -13.44 8.95
N ILE A 25 -22.77 -13.62 9.19
CA ILE A 25 -21.77 -13.81 8.11
C ILE A 25 -22.17 -15.00 7.22
N GLU A 26 -22.96 -15.93 7.74
CA GLU A 26 -23.49 -17.03 6.95
C GLU A 26 -24.40 -16.57 5.80
N ASP A 27 -25.05 -15.42 5.94
CA ASP A 27 -25.97 -14.86 4.96
C ASP A 27 -25.24 -14.15 3.80
N TYR A 28 -23.90 -14.02 3.85
CA TYR A 28 -23.06 -13.38 2.84
C TYR A 28 -21.92 -14.29 2.36
N PRO A 29 -22.16 -15.15 1.34
CA PRO A 29 -21.17 -16.10 0.82
C PRO A 29 -19.83 -15.43 0.45
N ILE A 30 -19.91 -14.24 -0.14
CA ILE A 30 -18.79 -13.41 -0.59
C ILE A 30 -17.86 -13.01 0.59
N LEU A 31 -18.42 -12.71 1.77
CA LEU A 31 -17.61 -12.34 2.93
C LEU A 31 -16.86 -13.53 3.53
N ARG A 32 -17.43 -14.75 3.44
CA ARG A 32 -16.74 -15.97 3.91
C ARG A 32 -15.53 -16.31 3.06
N GLU A 33 -15.61 -16.02 1.77
CA GLU A 33 -14.50 -16.23 0.84
C GLU A 33 -13.30 -15.35 1.22
N CYS A 34 -13.55 -14.07 1.51
CA CYS A 34 -12.51 -13.16 2.01
C CYS A 34 -11.92 -13.58 3.36
N ASP A 35 -12.73 -14.14 4.28
CA ASP A 35 -12.20 -14.69 5.54
C ASP A 35 -11.23 -15.86 5.28
N SER A 36 -11.51 -16.69 4.28
CA SER A 36 -10.63 -17.79 3.88
C SER A 36 -9.35 -17.27 3.26
N ILE A 37 -9.46 -16.37 2.29
CA ILE A 37 -8.32 -15.76 1.60
C ILE A 37 -7.45 -14.97 2.57
N GLY A 38 -8.05 -14.24 3.51
CA GLY A 38 -7.33 -13.49 4.53
C GLY A 38 -6.55 -14.38 5.51
N LYS A 39 -6.97 -15.63 5.71
CA LYS A 39 -6.16 -16.62 6.46
C LYS A 39 -4.93 -17.05 5.67
N ILE A 40 -5.05 -17.20 4.35
CA ILE A 40 -3.93 -17.52 3.46
C ILE A 40 -2.90 -16.37 3.52
N ALA A 41 -3.34 -15.13 3.32
CA ALA A 41 -2.47 -13.95 3.41
C ALA A 41 -1.70 -13.86 4.74
N LYS A 42 -2.39 -14.11 5.87
CA LYS A 42 -1.76 -14.15 7.21
C LYS A 42 -0.73 -15.27 7.35
N MET A 43 -0.96 -16.42 6.74
CA MET A 43 -0.03 -17.55 6.75
C MET A 43 1.20 -17.24 5.91
N ASP A 44 1.01 -16.70 4.71
CA ASP A 44 2.10 -16.28 3.82
C ASP A 44 2.98 -15.22 4.46
N PHE A 45 2.38 -14.24 5.14
CA PHE A 45 3.10 -13.25 5.93
C PHE A 45 4.01 -13.87 6.99
N LYS A 46 3.49 -14.86 7.73
CA LYS A 46 4.25 -15.62 8.75
C LYS A 46 5.37 -16.43 8.11
N ASN A 47 5.15 -16.96 6.91
CA ASN A 47 6.14 -17.71 6.13
C ASN A 47 7.18 -16.81 5.45
N GLY A 48 7.03 -15.49 5.55
CA GLY A 48 8.02 -14.53 5.09
C GLY A 48 7.71 -13.89 3.74
N ILE A 49 6.62 -14.30 3.08
CA ILE A 49 6.08 -13.69 1.87
C ILE A 49 5.38 -12.40 2.26
N ARG A 50 5.77 -11.27 1.67
CA ARG A 50 5.19 -9.96 1.98
C ARG A 50 4.97 -9.21 0.68
N GLU A 51 3.74 -9.26 0.22
CA GLU A 51 3.32 -8.57 -0.99
C GLU A 51 2.49 -7.36 -0.56
N TYR A 52 2.88 -6.17 -1.00
CA TYR A 52 2.10 -4.98 -0.75
C TYR A 52 1.43 -4.58 -2.06
N ASP A 53 0.12 -4.80 -2.13
CA ASP A 53 -0.67 -4.54 -3.33
C ASP A 53 -1.21 -3.11 -3.32
N ILE A 54 -0.92 -2.40 -4.41
CA ILE A 54 -1.50 -1.10 -4.75
C ILE A 54 -2.60 -1.36 -5.77
N LEU A 55 -3.85 -1.16 -5.36
CA LEU A 55 -5.02 -1.35 -6.22
C LEU A 55 -5.32 -0.05 -6.98
N GLY A 56 -5.49 -0.17 -8.31
CA GLY A 56 -5.77 0.93 -9.22
C GLY A 56 -4.64 1.23 -10.22
N THR A 57 -4.86 2.22 -11.08
CA THR A 57 -3.88 2.62 -12.11
C THR A 57 -2.64 3.26 -11.47
N VAL A 58 -1.47 2.65 -11.69
CA VAL A 58 -0.17 3.18 -11.25
C VAL A 58 0.64 3.58 -12.48
N THR A 59 1.22 4.79 -12.47
CA THR A 59 2.09 5.28 -13.56
C THR A 59 3.54 5.15 -13.14
N LEU A 60 4.23 4.11 -13.61
CA LEU A 60 5.62 3.83 -13.24
C LEU A 60 6.56 5.00 -13.58
N THR A 61 6.93 5.76 -12.55
CA THR A 61 8.00 6.77 -12.61
C THR A 61 9.34 6.20 -12.15
N ASP A 62 10.45 6.87 -12.49
CA ASP A 62 11.79 6.50 -11.99
C ASP A 62 11.84 6.41 -10.45
N PHE A 63 11.12 7.29 -9.77
CA PHE A 63 11.02 7.26 -8.32
C PHE A 63 10.24 6.03 -7.83
N GLU A 64 9.13 5.66 -8.49
CA GLU A 64 8.35 4.49 -8.09
C GLU A 64 9.12 3.19 -8.25
N MET A 65 9.83 3.01 -9.37
CA MET A 65 10.72 1.84 -9.55
C MET A 65 11.80 1.80 -8.45
N PHE A 66 12.43 2.94 -8.17
CA PHE A 66 13.38 3.05 -7.06
C PHE A 66 12.73 2.71 -5.70
N TYR A 67 11.50 3.17 -5.47
CA TYR A 67 10.78 2.90 -4.23
C TYR A 67 10.47 1.41 -4.07
N TRP A 68 10.08 0.72 -5.14
CA TRP A 68 9.83 -0.72 -5.11
C TRP A 68 11.11 -1.50 -4.74
N GLU A 69 12.24 -1.18 -5.37
CA GLU A 69 13.54 -1.75 -5.00
C GLU A 69 13.94 -1.43 -3.55
N TYR A 70 13.68 -0.20 -3.11
CA TYR A 70 13.93 0.23 -1.73
C TYR A 70 13.11 -0.60 -0.73
N MET A 71 11.85 -0.89 -1.04
CA MET A 71 10.97 -1.70 -0.19
C MET A 71 11.42 -3.16 -0.11
N GLU A 72 11.77 -3.75 -1.25
CA GLU A 72 12.28 -5.12 -1.32
C GLU A 72 13.59 -5.25 -0.53
N LYS A 73 14.55 -4.35 -0.77
CA LYS A 73 15.88 -4.40 -0.15
C LYS A 73 15.85 -4.17 1.37
N ASN A 74 15.05 -3.20 1.84
CA ASN A 74 15.10 -2.79 3.25
C ASN A 74 14.11 -3.53 4.13
N TYR A 75 13.01 -4.03 3.56
CA TYR A 75 11.91 -4.61 4.34
C TYR A 75 11.53 -6.02 3.88
N ASN A 76 12.11 -6.51 2.78
CA ASN A 76 11.72 -7.76 2.13
C ASN A 76 10.21 -7.76 1.84
N ILE A 77 9.75 -6.65 1.23
CA ILE A 77 8.37 -6.43 0.78
C ILE A 77 8.39 -6.18 -0.72
N ILE A 78 7.65 -6.98 -1.46
CA ILE A 78 7.48 -6.85 -2.90
C ILE A 78 6.24 -5.99 -3.13
N ILE A 79 6.37 -4.90 -3.89
CA ILE A 79 5.20 -4.11 -4.29
C ILE A 79 4.62 -4.68 -5.57
N LYS A 80 3.30 -4.85 -5.57
CA LYS A 80 2.51 -5.25 -6.73
C LYS A 80 1.50 -4.15 -7.03
N ALA A 81 1.22 -3.95 -8.30
CA ALA A 81 0.19 -3.02 -8.76
C ALA A 81 -0.78 -3.78 -9.67
N SER A 82 -2.07 -3.61 -9.42
CA SER A 82 -3.14 -4.21 -10.23
C SER A 82 -4.17 -3.14 -10.57
N ASP A 83 -4.42 -2.93 -11.86
CA ASP A 83 -5.36 -1.95 -12.40
C ASP A 83 -6.81 -2.45 -12.38
N ALA A 84 -7.01 -3.77 -12.42
CA ALA A 84 -8.31 -4.43 -12.34
C ALA A 84 -8.21 -5.72 -11.51
N PRO A 85 -8.06 -5.61 -10.17
CA PRO A 85 -7.99 -6.77 -9.30
C PRO A 85 -9.31 -7.54 -9.31
N THR A 86 -9.20 -8.87 -9.23
CA THR A 86 -10.32 -9.73 -8.87
C THR A 86 -10.72 -9.53 -7.41
N PHE A 87 -11.93 -9.92 -7.05
CA PHE A 87 -12.43 -9.79 -5.68
C PHE A 87 -11.54 -10.55 -4.68
N GLU A 88 -11.05 -11.72 -5.08
CA GLU A 88 -10.15 -12.55 -4.30
C GLU A 88 -8.80 -11.85 -4.07
N GLU A 89 -8.26 -11.19 -5.10
CA GLU A 89 -7.02 -10.40 -4.99
C GLU A 89 -7.21 -9.20 -4.06
N GLU A 90 -8.35 -8.50 -4.11
CA GLU A 90 -8.64 -7.41 -3.17
C GLU A 90 -8.65 -7.89 -1.71
N CYS A 91 -9.29 -9.03 -1.44
CA CYS A 91 -9.35 -9.59 -0.10
C CYS A 91 -7.99 -10.11 0.41
N TYR A 92 -7.16 -10.65 -0.48
CA TYR A 92 -5.79 -11.00 -0.16
C TYR A 92 -4.96 -9.75 0.14
N ALA A 93 -5.00 -8.75 -0.75
CA ALA A 93 -4.30 -7.47 -0.65
C ALA A 93 -4.63 -6.75 0.66
N GLU A 94 -5.92 -6.61 0.99
CA GLU A 94 -6.35 -5.96 2.22
C GLU A 94 -5.80 -6.69 3.46
N SER A 95 -5.89 -8.03 3.47
CA SER A 95 -5.41 -8.84 4.57
C SER A 95 -3.88 -8.77 4.73
N MET A 96 -3.13 -8.82 3.62
CA MET A 96 -1.67 -8.76 3.63
C MET A 96 -1.16 -7.36 4.02
N ASN A 97 -1.73 -6.31 3.44
CA ASN A 97 -1.42 -4.91 3.78
C ASN A 97 -1.66 -4.65 5.27
N ASN A 98 -2.75 -5.19 5.83
CA ASN A 98 -3.03 -5.12 7.26
C ASN A 98 -1.95 -5.81 8.13
N GLU A 99 -1.44 -6.98 7.74
CA GLU A 99 -0.36 -7.65 8.49
C GLU A 99 0.97 -6.88 8.39
N ILE A 100 1.26 -6.29 7.23
CA ILE A 100 2.41 -5.38 7.06
C ILE A 100 2.29 -4.18 8.01
N GLU A 101 1.16 -3.48 8.02
CA GLU A 101 0.94 -2.33 8.91
C GLU A 101 0.94 -2.69 10.39
N LYS A 102 0.44 -3.88 10.77
CA LYS A 102 0.55 -4.35 12.16
C LYS A 102 2.00 -4.56 12.56
N LYS A 103 2.84 -5.10 11.67
CA LYS A 103 4.25 -5.38 11.96
C LYS A 103 5.11 -4.12 11.99
N TYR A 104 4.92 -3.20 11.04
CA TYR A 104 5.80 -2.05 10.85
C TYR A 104 5.18 -0.71 11.29
N GLY A 105 3.88 -0.68 11.57
CA GLY A 105 3.12 0.48 12.04
C GLY A 105 2.14 1.05 11.00
N LYS A 106 1.03 1.62 11.46
CA LYS A 106 -0.06 2.18 10.62
C LYS A 106 0.33 3.27 9.63
N LYS A 107 1.52 3.88 9.78
CA LYS A 107 2.02 4.92 8.87
C LYS A 107 3.24 4.45 8.08
N PHE A 108 3.51 3.15 8.08
CA PHE A 108 4.71 2.57 7.52
C PHE A 108 4.92 2.96 6.06
N ILE A 109 3.90 2.80 5.21
CA ILE A 109 3.96 3.10 3.78
C ILE A 109 4.28 4.58 3.53
N ASN A 110 3.51 5.50 4.11
CA ASN A 110 3.79 6.92 3.95
C ASN A 110 5.18 7.31 4.46
N SER A 111 5.61 6.73 5.60
CA SER A 111 6.92 7.02 6.16
C SER A 111 8.08 6.48 5.31
N THR A 112 7.89 5.36 4.62
CA THR A 112 8.91 4.72 3.79
C THR A 112 9.01 5.41 2.43
N ILE A 113 7.90 5.89 1.87
CA ILE A 113 7.90 6.78 0.71
C ILE A 113 8.78 8.02 0.97
N GLU A 114 8.59 8.71 2.10
CA GLU A 114 9.39 9.91 2.41
C GLU A 114 10.88 9.59 2.61
N LYS A 115 11.21 8.46 3.23
CA LYS A 115 12.60 8.00 3.34
C LYS A 115 13.20 7.70 1.97
N ALA A 116 12.46 7.00 1.13
CA ALA A 116 12.88 6.67 -0.22
C ALA A 116 13.09 7.93 -1.06
N LYS A 117 12.23 8.96 -0.95
CA LYS A 117 12.42 10.25 -1.63
C LYS A 117 13.76 10.88 -1.25
N LEU A 118 14.06 10.94 0.05
CA LEU A 118 15.32 11.50 0.53
C LEU A 118 16.55 10.72 0.03
N GLU A 119 16.45 9.39 -0.07
CA GLU A 119 17.52 8.56 -0.63
C GLU A 119 17.67 8.74 -2.15
N TYR A 120 16.55 8.81 -2.86
CA TYR A 120 16.49 9.04 -4.30
C TYR A 120 17.13 10.40 -4.68
N GLU A 121 16.78 11.46 -3.95
CA GLU A 121 17.37 12.80 -4.12
C GLU A 121 18.87 12.83 -3.85
N LYS A 122 19.34 12.09 -2.83
CA LYS A 122 20.78 11.95 -2.56
C LYS A 122 21.48 11.24 -3.72
N LYS A 123 20.91 10.14 -4.21
CA LYS A 123 21.46 9.37 -5.33
C LYS A 123 21.53 10.22 -6.59
N SER A 124 20.45 10.90 -6.96
CA SER A 124 20.40 11.75 -8.15
C SER A 124 21.39 12.91 -8.08
N LYS A 125 21.55 13.55 -6.91
CA LYS A 125 22.55 14.59 -6.70
C LYS A 125 23.97 14.06 -6.83
N VAL A 126 24.26 12.87 -6.28
CA VAL A 126 25.57 12.23 -6.41
C VAL A 126 25.88 11.90 -7.87
N ASP A 127 24.91 11.39 -8.62
CA ASP A 127 25.06 11.10 -10.04
C ASP A 127 25.31 12.36 -10.86
N LEU A 128 24.60 13.45 -10.57
CA LEU A 128 24.84 14.76 -11.18
C LEU A 128 26.27 15.25 -10.92
N LEU A 129 26.73 15.18 -9.65
CA LEU A 129 28.08 15.61 -9.28
C LEU A 129 29.16 14.74 -9.93
N ARG A 130 28.91 13.44 -10.08
CA ARG A 130 29.78 12.51 -10.80
C ARG A 130 29.89 12.90 -12.28
N ASN A 131 28.77 13.20 -12.93
CA ASN A 131 28.75 13.63 -14.32
C ASN A 131 29.52 14.94 -14.52
N ILE A 132 29.30 15.96 -13.68
CA ILE A 132 30.03 17.23 -13.73
C ILE A 132 31.55 17.02 -13.54
N ARG A 133 31.95 16.12 -12.64
CA ARG A 133 33.38 15.78 -12.43
C ARG A 133 34.00 15.18 -13.68
N ASN A 134 33.30 14.24 -14.32
CA ASN A 134 33.77 13.58 -15.53
C ASN A 134 33.91 14.58 -16.68
N GLU A 135 32.95 15.49 -16.87
CA GLU A 135 33.04 16.56 -17.87
C GLU A 135 34.25 17.48 -17.64
N LYS A 136 34.50 17.88 -16.39
CA LYS A 136 35.68 18.69 -16.02
C LYS A 136 36.99 17.95 -16.29
N GLN A 137 37.04 16.63 -16.07
CA GLN A 137 38.21 15.82 -16.40
C GLN A 137 38.43 15.75 -17.90
N CYS A 138 37.37 15.52 -18.69
CA CYS A 138 37.44 15.55 -20.15
C CYS A 138 37.95 16.90 -20.65
N GLN A 139 37.41 18.03 -20.17
CA GLN A 139 37.84 19.37 -20.57
C GLN A 139 39.32 19.62 -20.24
N LYS A 140 39.81 19.20 -19.06
CA LYS A 140 41.24 19.29 -18.71
C LYS A 140 42.12 18.53 -19.69
N HIS A 141 41.73 17.32 -20.08
CA HIS A 141 42.46 16.53 -21.07
C HIS A 141 42.52 17.23 -22.44
N TYR A 142 41.42 17.81 -22.92
CA TYR A 142 41.40 18.55 -24.18
C TYR A 142 42.29 19.81 -24.15
N THR A 143 42.29 20.55 -23.04
CA THR A 143 43.14 21.74 -22.88
C THR A 143 44.64 21.39 -22.82
N GLN A 144 45.00 20.25 -22.20
CA GLN A 144 46.38 19.77 -22.16
C GLN A 144 46.88 19.28 -23.54
N GLN A 145 46.02 18.63 -24.32
CA GLN A 145 46.38 18.19 -25.68
C GLN A 145 46.56 19.39 -26.64
N SER A 146 45.71 20.41 -26.51
CA SER A 146 45.77 21.60 -27.38
C SER A 146 46.93 22.55 -27.06
N THR A 147 47.43 22.60 -25.82
CA THR A 147 48.66 23.36 -25.47
C THR A 147 49.93 22.66 -25.95
N VAL A 148 49.97 21.33 -25.96
CA VAL A 148 51.12 20.57 -26.51
C VAL A 148 51.27 20.75 -28.02
N VAL A 149 50.15 20.88 -28.75
CA VAL A 149 50.17 21.10 -30.22
C VAL A 149 50.61 22.52 -30.59
N LYS A 150 50.34 23.53 -29.75
CA LYS A 150 50.73 24.94 -30.03
C LYS A 150 52.20 25.27 -29.73
N ASN A 151 52.90 24.41 -28.98
CA ASN A 151 54.31 24.59 -28.60
C ASN A 151 55.27 23.70 -29.42
N LYS A 152 54.80 23.13 -30.54
CA LYS A 152 55.61 22.50 -31.59
C LYS A 152 55.61 23.38 -32.83
#